data_AF-A0A845YIH8-F1
#
_entry.id   AF-A0A845YIH8-F1
#
_cell.length_a   1.000
_cell.length_b   1.000
_cell.length_c   1.000
_cell.angle_alpha   90.00
_cell.angle_beta   90.00
_cell.angle_gamma   90.00
#
_symmetry.space_group_name_H-M   'P 1'
#
loop_
_entity.id
_entity.type
_entity.pdbx_description
1 polymer ?
#
loop_
_entity_poly.entity_id
_entity_poly.type
_entity_poly.pdbx_seq_one_letter_code
_entity_poly.pdbx_strand_id
1 'polypeptide(L)'
;KNNQKTQIVKDIHLIWGSLGLEKVNVSLDENTARRFFNLAAQTVTALQTIAWVNPDRIKEETPIAWLEHGATLEKSRLLGCNLTEE
;
A
#
# COMPACT_ATOMS: atom_id res chain seq x y z
N LYS A 1 -20.32 -17.75 -5.01
CA LYS A 1 -19.16 -17.97 -5.91
C LYS A 1 -18.34 -16.68 -5.93
N ASN A 2 -17.10 -16.76 -5.45
CA ASN A 2 -16.21 -15.63 -5.26
C ASN A 2 -16.10 -14.76 -6.50
N ASN A 3 -16.37 -13.46 -6.34
CA ASN A 3 -16.21 -12.48 -7.40
C ASN A 3 -14.75 -12.04 -7.47
N GLN A 4 -13.86 -12.99 -7.80
CA GLN A 4 -12.41 -12.76 -7.91
C GLN A 4 -12.10 -11.62 -8.89
N LYS A 5 -12.90 -11.47 -9.96
CA LYS A 5 -12.81 -10.35 -10.90
C LYS A 5 -13.01 -9.01 -10.20
N THR A 6 -14.03 -8.88 -9.36
CA THR A 6 -14.26 -7.64 -8.60
C THR A 6 -13.18 -7.37 -7.56
N GLN A 7 -12.63 -8.40 -6.90
CA GLN A 7 -11.49 -8.21 -5.98
C GLN A 7 -10.26 -7.69 -6.73
N ILE A 8 -9.90 -8.32 -7.86
CA ILE A 8 -8.77 -7.87 -8.70
C ILE A 8 -8.99 -6.44 -9.19
N VAL A 9 -10.19 -6.11 -9.67
CA VAL A 9 -10.51 -4.75 -10.12
C VAL A 9 -10.37 -3.76 -8.97
N LYS A 10 -10.86 -4.10 -7.77
CA LYS A 10 -10.71 -3.26 -6.56
C LYS A 10 -9.24 -3.01 -6.26
N ASP A 11 -8.42 -4.05 -6.27
CA ASP A 11 -6.99 -3.98 -5.93
C ASP A 11 -6.20 -3.14 -6.95
N ILE A 12 -6.55 -3.23 -8.25
CA ILE A 12 -5.96 -2.38 -9.30
C ILE A 12 -6.31 -0.90 -9.07
N HIS A 13 -7.55 -0.59 -8.67
CA HIS A 13 -7.96 0.79 -8.40
C HIS A 13 -7.19 1.41 -7.22
N LEU A 14 -6.81 0.61 -6.22
CA LEU A 14 -5.98 1.09 -5.10
C LEU A 14 -4.61 1.60 -5.59
N ILE A 15 -3.98 0.87 -6.52
CA ILE A 15 -2.70 1.27 -7.11
C ILE A 15 -2.86 2.47 -8.06
N TRP A 16 -3.89 2.47 -8.91
CA TRP A 16 -4.12 3.59 -9.83
C TRP A 16 -4.38 4.91 -9.08
N GLY A 17 -5.17 4.89 -8.01
CA GLY A 17 -5.38 6.07 -7.18
C GLY A 17 -4.07 6.57 -6.56
N SER A 18 -3.19 5.66 -6.15
CA SER A 18 -1.91 6.01 -5.54
C SER A 18 -0.91 6.60 -6.54
N LEU A 19 -0.89 6.10 -7.78
CA LEU A 19 0.01 6.59 -8.82
C LEU A 19 -0.35 7.99 -9.34
N GLY A 20 -1.63 8.36 -9.29
CA GLY A 20 -2.13 9.69 -9.69
C GLY A 20 -2.09 10.75 -8.58
N LEU A 21 -1.79 10.36 -7.34
CA LEU A 21 -1.80 11.20 -6.14
C LEU A 21 -0.42 11.15 -5.44
N GLU A 22 -0.37 11.43 -4.14
CA GLU A 22 0.84 11.52 -3.30
C GLU A 22 1.63 10.20 -3.12
N LYS A 23 1.38 9.17 -3.94
CA LYS A 23 2.01 7.84 -3.86
C LYS A 23 1.75 7.12 -2.54
N VAL A 24 0.62 7.41 -1.90
CA VAL A 24 0.19 6.77 -0.65
C VAL A 24 -1.08 5.96 -0.89
N ASN A 25 -1.06 4.70 -0.47
CA ASN A 25 -2.19 3.79 -0.50
C ASN A 25 -2.64 3.51 0.94
N VAL A 26 -3.88 3.85 1.28
CA VAL A 26 -4.46 3.57 2.60
C VAL A 26 -5.40 2.38 2.47
N SER A 27 -5.00 1.24 3.02
CA SER A 27 -5.77 0.00 2.91
C SER A 27 -5.52 -0.92 4.11
N LEU A 28 -6.59 -1.57 4.56
CA LEU A 28 -6.57 -2.57 5.61
C LEU A 28 -6.00 -3.93 5.14
N ASP A 29 -5.86 -4.13 3.83
CA ASP A 29 -5.47 -5.42 3.24
C ASP A 29 -3.95 -5.61 3.21
N GLU A 30 -3.40 -5.97 4.37
CA GLU A 30 -1.98 -6.24 4.60
C GLU A 30 -1.52 -7.59 4.05
N ASN A 31 -2.39 -8.60 4.10
CA ASN A 31 -1.97 -9.99 3.91
C ASN A 31 -2.11 -10.48 2.46
N THR A 32 -3.01 -9.88 1.69
CA THR A 32 -3.35 -10.33 0.34
C THR A 32 -2.84 -9.32 -0.68
N ALA A 33 -3.44 -8.14 -0.72
CA ALA A 33 -3.15 -7.14 -1.75
C ALA A 33 -1.75 -6.55 -1.57
N ARG A 34 -1.40 -6.08 -0.35
CA ARG A 34 -0.05 -5.52 -0.07
C ARG A 34 1.05 -6.51 -0.43
N ARG A 35 0.89 -7.79 -0.06
CA ARG A 35 1.85 -8.85 -0.39
C ARG A 35 2.01 -9.05 -1.91
N PHE A 36 0.92 -9.17 -2.65
CA PHE A 36 1.01 -9.33 -4.12
C PHE A 36 1.62 -8.11 -4.81
N PHE A 37 1.31 -6.90 -4.34
CA PHE A 37 1.89 -5.68 -4.89
C PHE A 37 3.35 -5.47 -4.47
N ASN A 38 3.77 -5.93 -3.29
CA ASN A 38 5.17 -5.95 -2.89
C ASN A 38 5.98 -6.88 -3.81
N LEU A 39 5.47 -8.09 -4.09
CA LEU A 39 6.08 -8.99 -5.07
C LEU A 39 6.16 -8.35 -6.47
N ALA A 40 5.08 -7.70 -6.92
CA ALA A 40 5.07 -6.99 -8.19
C ALA A 40 6.05 -5.80 -8.21
N ALA A 41 6.29 -5.13 -7.08
CA ALA A 41 7.23 -4.03 -6.98
C ALA A 41 8.70 -4.48 -7.16
N GLN A 42 9.01 -5.77 -7.05
CA GLN A 42 10.33 -6.29 -7.39
C GLN A 42 10.64 -6.15 -8.89
N THR A 43 9.61 -6.18 -9.74
CA THR A 43 9.76 -6.09 -11.21
C THR A 43 9.26 -4.76 -11.77
N VAL A 44 8.29 -4.12 -11.13
CA VAL A 44 7.69 -2.86 -11.58
C VAL A 44 8.16 -1.71 -10.69
N THR A 45 9.20 -1.00 -11.16
CA THR A 45 9.84 0.12 -10.43
C THR A 45 8.87 1.22 -9.99
N ALA A 46 7.82 1.47 -10.77
CA ALA A 46 6.81 2.49 -10.42
C ALA A 46 6.13 2.18 -9.07
N LEU A 47 5.91 0.90 -8.76
CA LEU A 47 5.26 0.46 -7.52
C LEU A 47 6.17 0.64 -6.31
N GLN A 48 7.50 0.60 -6.48
CA GLN A 48 8.46 0.74 -5.39
C GLN A 48 8.35 2.07 -4.64
N THR A 49 7.78 3.08 -5.30
CA THR A 49 7.61 4.42 -4.73
C THR A 49 6.29 4.62 -3.99
N ILE A 50 5.42 3.61 -3.98
CA ILE A 50 4.12 3.67 -3.31
C ILE A 50 4.29 3.24 -1.85
N ALA A 51 3.89 4.12 -0.92
CA ALA A 51 3.75 3.80 0.49
C ALA A 51 2.41 3.12 0.76
N TRP A 52 2.41 2.02 1.51
CA TRP A 52 1.20 1.34 1.97
C TRP A 52 0.97 1.59 3.45
N VAL A 53 -0.26 1.95 3.81
CA VAL A 53 -0.65 2.44 5.14
C VAL A 53 -1.87 1.67 5.61
N ASN A 54 -1.79 1.09 6.79
CA ASN A 54 -2.91 0.42 7.45
C ASN A 54 -3.54 1.36 8.50
N PRO A 55 -4.75 1.88 8.24
CA PRO A 55 -5.40 2.82 9.16
C PRO A 55 -5.82 2.20 10.50
N ASP A 56 -5.85 0.88 10.64
CA ASP A 56 -6.20 0.18 11.89
C ASP A 56 -5.02 0.06 12.86
N ARG A 57 -3.79 0.28 12.39
CA ARG A 57 -2.57 0.25 13.22
C ARG A 57 -2.34 1.59 13.93
N ILE A 58 -3.37 2.10 14.60
CA ILE A 58 -3.45 3.46 15.16
C ILE A 58 -2.33 3.80 16.17
N LYS A 59 -1.70 2.78 16.79
CA LYS A 59 -0.57 2.96 17.72
C LYS A 59 0.78 3.17 17.02
N GLU A 60 0.95 2.63 15.82
CA GLU A 60 2.21 2.64 15.04
C GLU A 60 2.13 3.58 13.83
N GLU A 61 0.92 3.72 13.31
CA GLU A 61 0.54 4.53 12.19
C GLU A 61 -0.44 5.53 12.79
N THR A 62 -0.11 6.82 12.79
CA THR A 62 -1.02 7.88 13.25
C THR A 62 -1.73 8.46 12.02
N PRO A 63 -2.69 7.73 11.40
CA PRO A 63 -3.25 8.09 10.09
C PRO A 63 -3.96 9.45 10.11
N ILE A 64 -4.50 9.85 11.28
CA ILE A 64 -5.12 11.17 11.47
C ILE A 64 -4.07 12.28 11.35
N ALA A 65 -2.91 12.13 12.00
CA ALA A 65 -1.84 13.12 11.92
C ALA A 65 -1.28 13.25 10.50
N TRP A 66 -1.31 12.16 9.72
CA TRP A 66 -0.88 12.14 8.32
C TRP A 66 -1.87 12.82 7.37
N LEU A 67 -3.17 12.75 7.65
CA LEU A 67 -4.17 13.54 6.92
C LEU A 67 -4.00 15.04 7.15
N GLU A 68 -3.57 15.43 8.35
CA GLU A 68 -3.41 16.84 8.72
C GLU A 68 -2.08 17.45 8.26
N HIS A 69 -0.99 16.67 8.25
CA HIS A 69 0.37 17.18 8.03
C HIS A 69 1.09 16.56 6.83
N GLY A 70 0.44 15.64 6.12
CA GLY A 70 1.06 14.79 5.12
C GLY A 70 1.75 13.58 5.73
N ALA A 71 1.75 12.46 5.01
CA ALA A 71 2.45 11.25 5.44
C ALA A 71 3.97 11.41 5.19
N THR A 72 4.78 11.15 6.21
CA THR A 72 6.23 11.02 6.00
C THR A 72 6.49 9.64 5.40
N LEU A 73 7.09 9.59 4.20
CA LEU A 73 7.39 8.35 3.49
C LEU A 73 8.48 7.56 4.21
N GLU A 74 8.09 6.70 5.15
CA GLU A 74 8.99 5.76 5.81
C GLU A 74 9.39 4.63 4.86
N LYS A 75 10.68 4.30 4.81
CA LYS A 75 11.21 3.26 3.91
C LYS A 75 10.53 1.91 4.11
N SER A 76 10.21 1.54 5.34
CA SER A 76 9.51 0.29 5.71
C SER A 76 8.09 0.15 5.14
N ARG A 77 7.53 1.25 4.60
CA ARG A 77 6.17 1.30 4.07
C ARG A 77 6.14 1.27 2.55
N LEU A 78 7.29 1.43 1.90
CA LEU A 78 7.38 1.35 0.45
C LEU A 78 7.14 -0.09 -0.01
N LEU A 79 6.35 -0.29 -1.06
CA LEU A 79 6.20 -1.63 -1.65
C LEU A 79 7.53 -2.21 -2.12
N GLY A 80 8.54 -1.37 -2.39
CA GLY A 80 9.88 -1.80 -2.77
C GLY A 80 10.83 -2.11 -1.61
N CYS A 81 10.42 -1.96 -0.34
CA CYS A 81 11.27 -2.39 0.75
C CYS A 81 11.22 -3.92 0.88
N ASN A 82 12.39 -4.55 0.93
CA ASN A 82 12.50 -5.96 1.28
C ASN A 82 11.94 -6.12 2.70
N LEU A 83 10.72 -6.63 2.81
CA LEU A 83 10.25 -7.23 4.05
C LEU A 83 11.07 -8.50 4.20
N THR A 84 12.16 -8.44 4.97
CA THR A 84 12.81 -9.65 5.45
C THR A 84 11.77 -10.47 6.19
N GLU A 85 11.53 -11.68 5.72
CA GLU A 85 10.69 -12.67 6.38
C GLU A 85 11.24 -12.89 7.81
N GLU A 86 10.51 -12.42 8.82
CA GLU A 86 10.55 -12.95 10.19
C GLU A 86 9.34 -13.85 10.41
#